data_AF-A0A543PR26-F1
#
_entry.id   AF-A0A543PR26-F1
#
_cell.length_a   1.000
_cell.length_b   1.000
_cell.length_c   1.000
_cell.angle_alpha   90.00
_cell.angle_beta   90.00
_cell.angle_gamma   90.00
#
_symmetry.space_group_name_H-M   'P 1'
#
loop_
_entity.id
_entity.type
_entity.pdbx_description
1 polymer ?
#
loop_
_entity_poly.entity_id
_entity_poly.type
_entity_poly.pdbx_seq_one_letter_code
_entity_poly.pdbx_strand_id
1 'polypeptide(L)'
;MRHPVDSESRRRLLAAQRAETEALRSVEAASRSRQRAQEKLDAAEAEFRHSQAQLVQISGLARAALLLDEDESTLRRWVRSASRDGMSSRDSEA
;
A
#
# COMPACT_ATOMS: atom_id res chain seq x y z
N MET A 1 34.50 -19.90 -43.60
CA MET A 1 33.72 -21.02 -43.01
C MET A 1 32.89 -20.46 -41.86
N ARG A 2 31.57 -20.64 -41.87
CA ARG A 2 30.65 -20.13 -40.84
C ARG A 2 30.46 -21.22 -39.80
N HIS A 3 30.94 -21.01 -38.57
CA HIS A 3 30.98 -22.07 -37.56
C HIS A 3 29.57 -22.35 -37.00
N PRO A 4 29.07 -23.60 -37.05
CA PRO A 4 27.74 -23.99 -36.54
C PRO A 4 27.53 -23.67 -35.05
N VAL A 5 28.61 -23.59 -34.28
CA VAL A 5 28.62 -23.28 -32.85
C VAL A 5 28.10 -21.86 -32.56
N ASP A 6 28.24 -20.93 -33.51
CA ASP A 6 27.79 -19.54 -33.38
C ASP A 6 26.26 -19.40 -33.51
N SER A 7 25.60 -20.21 -34.35
CA SER A 7 24.15 -20.09 -34.54
C SER A 7 23.35 -20.63 -33.36
N GLU A 8 23.77 -21.74 -32.77
CA GLU A 8 23.12 -22.31 -31.59
C GLU A 8 23.35 -21.45 -30.34
N SER A 9 24.59 -20.98 -30.12
CA SER A 9 24.92 -20.09 -29.00
C SER A 9 24.14 -18.78 -29.08
N ARG A 10 24.02 -18.20 -30.28
CA ARG A 10 23.19 -17.01 -30.54
C ARG A 10 21.71 -17.26 -30.26
N ARG A 11 21.17 -18.42 -30.66
CA ARG A 11 19.78 -18.79 -30.37
C ARG A 11 19.54 -18.91 -28.86
N ARG A 12 20.47 -19.53 -28.12
CA ARG A 12 20.40 -19.65 -26.65
C ARG A 12 20.47 -18.28 -25.97
N LEU A 13 21.36 -17.39 -26.43
CA LEU A 13 21.46 -16.02 -25.92
C LEU A 13 20.16 -15.24 -26.14
N LEU A 14 19.59 -15.30 -27.34
CA LEU A 14 18.32 -14.63 -27.64
C LEU A 14 17.17 -15.18 -26.80
N ALA A 15 17.13 -16.49 -26.56
CA ALA A 15 16.14 -17.10 -25.68
C ALA A 15 16.30 -16.63 -24.23
N ALA A 16 17.53 -16.56 -23.72
CA ALA A 16 17.83 -16.05 -22.39
C ALA A 16 17.43 -14.58 -22.24
N GLN A 17 17.77 -13.73 -23.21
CA GLN A 17 17.40 -12.31 -23.20
C GLN A 17 15.87 -12.09 -23.24
N ARG A 18 15.14 -12.94 -23.97
CA ARG A 18 13.67 -12.90 -23.98
C ARG A 18 13.11 -13.27 -22.61
N ALA A 19 13.60 -14.36 -22.02
CA ALA A 19 13.17 -14.79 -20.69
C ALA A 19 13.49 -13.72 -19.62
N GLU A 20 14.66 -13.09 -19.69
CA GLU A 20 15.04 -11.99 -18.81
C GLU A 20 14.10 -10.79 -18.97
N THR A 21 13.83 -10.38 -20.21
CA THR A 21 12.90 -9.27 -20.50
C THR A 21 11.50 -9.55 -19.96
N GLU A 22 11.01 -10.78 -20.11
CA GLU A 22 9.71 -11.20 -19.60
C GLU A 22 9.66 -11.22 -18.07
N ALA A 23 10.73 -11.72 -17.43
CA ALA A 23 10.87 -11.70 -15.98
C ALA A 23 10.85 -10.25 -15.44
N LEU A 24 11.61 -9.34 -16.06
CA LEU A 24 11.62 -7.92 -15.67
C LEU A 24 10.24 -7.29 -15.80
N ARG A 25 9.52 -7.53 -16.90
CA ARG A 25 8.15 -7.05 -17.08
C ARG A 25 7.20 -7.58 -16.02
N SER A 26 7.33 -8.85 -15.64
CA SER A 26 6.53 -9.47 -14.58
C SER A 26 6.81 -8.83 -13.23
N VAL A 27 8.08 -8.59 -12.89
CA VAL A 27 8.47 -7.92 -11.63
C VAL A 27 7.94 -6.50 -11.58
N GLU A 28 8.06 -5.73 -12.66
CA GLU A 28 7.50 -4.39 -12.73
C GLU A 28 5.98 -4.39 -12.57
N ALA A 29 5.27 -5.33 -13.21
CA ALA A 29 3.83 -5.46 -13.07
C ALA A 29 3.43 -5.79 -11.62
N ALA A 30 4.14 -6.72 -10.97
CA ALA A 30 3.93 -7.06 -9.57
C ALA A 30 4.20 -5.87 -8.65
N SER A 31 5.27 -5.11 -8.90
CA SER A 31 5.60 -3.90 -8.14
C SER A 31 4.49 -2.85 -8.25
N ARG A 32 4.01 -2.58 -9.46
CA ARG A 32 2.86 -1.67 -9.69
C ARG A 32 1.59 -2.16 -8.99
N SER A 33 1.31 -3.47 -9.03
CA SER A 33 0.15 -4.03 -8.34
C SER A 33 0.27 -3.90 -6.82
N ARG A 34 1.46 -4.14 -6.26
CA ARG A 34 1.74 -3.96 -4.83
C ARG A 34 1.52 -2.52 -4.42
N GLN A 35 2.04 -1.57 -5.20
CA GLN A 35 1.87 -0.15 -4.93
C GLN A 35 0.38 0.24 -4.90
N ARG A 36 -0.41 -0.17 -5.90
CA ARG A 36 -1.86 0.10 -5.92
C ARG A 36 -2.61 -0.54 -4.75
N ALA A 37 -2.19 -1.74 -4.34
CA ALA A 37 -2.78 -2.40 -3.17
C ALA A 37 -2.46 -1.64 -1.89
N GLN A 38 -1.22 -1.13 -1.76
CA GLN A 38 -0.81 -0.30 -0.64
C GLN A 38 -1.61 1.02 -0.61
N GLU A 39 -1.73 1.73 -1.72
CA GLU A 39 -2.51 2.97 -1.81
C GLU A 39 -3.98 2.76 -1.40
N LYS A 40 -4.58 1.62 -1.79
CA LYS A 40 -5.94 1.25 -1.37
C LYS A 40 -6.03 0.94 0.11
N LEU A 41 -5.03 0.25 0.66
CA LEU A 41 -4.97 -0.05 2.09
C LEU A 41 -4.85 1.23 2.90
N ASP A 42 -3.94 2.13 2.51
CA ASP A 42 -3.72 3.41 3.16
C ASP A 42 -5.00 4.27 3.15
N ALA A 43 -5.72 4.29 2.02
CA ALA A 43 -7.00 4.98 1.91
C ALA A 43 -8.08 4.36 2.83
N ALA A 44 -8.19 3.03 2.86
CA ALA A 44 -9.15 2.33 3.71
C ALA A 44 -8.81 2.52 5.20
N GLU A 45 -7.54 2.54 5.58
CA GLU A 45 -7.10 2.84 6.94
C GLU A 45 -7.45 4.27 7.34
N ALA A 46 -7.26 5.24 6.44
CA ALA A 46 -7.62 6.63 6.70
C ALA A 46 -9.13 6.80 6.91
N GLU A 47 -9.95 6.17 6.05
CA GLU A 47 -11.41 6.15 6.19
C GLU A 47 -11.83 5.49 7.51
N PHE A 48 -11.25 4.33 7.84
CA PHE A 48 -11.55 3.63 9.07
C PHE A 48 -11.24 4.46 10.31
N ARG A 49 -10.06 5.11 10.36
CA ARG A 49 -9.70 6.04 11.46
C ARG A 49 -10.66 7.22 11.55
N HIS A 50 -11.12 7.75 10.41
CA HIS A 50 -12.12 8.81 10.39
C HIS A 50 -13.45 8.34 10.98
N SER A 51 -13.96 7.18 10.58
CA SER A 51 -15.19 6.60 11.12
C SER A 51 -15.09 6.31 12.62
N GLN A 52 -13.94 5.83 13.11
CA GLN A 52 -13.73 5.65 14.55
C GLN A 52 -13.80 6.98 15.31
N ALA A 53 -13.20 8.04 14.77
CA ALA A 53 -13.26 9.37 15.38
C ALA A 53 -14.69 9.91 15.41
N GLN A 54 -15.45 9.74 14.33
CA GLN A 54 -16.88 10.08 14.29
C GLN A 54 -17.68 9.28 15.32
N LEU A 55 -17.42 7.97 15.45
CA LEU A 55 -18.09 7.14 16.45
C LEU A 55 -17.82 7.64 17.87
N VAL A 56 -16.58 8.03 18.18
CA VAL A 56 -16.24 8.63 19.48
C VAL A 56 -16.97 9.96 19.69
N GLN A 57 -17.10 10.79 18.65
CA GLN A 57 -17.85 12.06 18.74
C GLN A 57 -19.34 11.83 19.01
N ILE A 58 -19.97 10.85 18.35
CA ILE A 58 -21.41 10.59 18.46
C ILE A 58 -21.76 9.85 19.76
N SER A 59 -21.00 8.81 20.10
CA SER A 59 -21.35 7.87 21.18
C SER A 59 -20.60 8.11 22.48
N GLY A 60 -19.55 8.94 22.46
CA GLY A 60 -18.62 9.11 23.57
C GLY A 60 -17.59 7.98 23.61
N LEU A 61 -16.42 8.28 24.19
CA LEU A 61 -15.26 7.40 24.16
C LEU A 61 -15.50 6.01 24.76
N ALA A 62 -16.08 5.93 25.95
CA ALA A 62 -16.30 4.67 26.66
C ALA A 62 -17.25 3.73 25.89
N ARG A 63 -18.30 4.28 25.27
CA ARG A 63 -19.23 3.50 24.46
C ARG A 63 -18.62 3.08 23.13
N ALA A 64 -17.85 3.95 22.50
CA ALA A 64 -17.13 3.61 21.27
C ALA A 64 -16.10 2.49 21.49
N ALA A 65 -15.38 2.51 22.62
CA ALA A 65 -14.45 1.46 23.03
C ALA A 65 -15.15 0.09 23.13
N LEU A 66 -16.32 0.03 23.77
CA LEU A 66 -17.13 -1.18 23.85
C LEU A 66 -17.64 -1.66 22.48
N LEU A 67 -18.04 -0.73 21.60
CA LEU A 67 -18.58 -1.08 20.27
C LEU A 67 -17.50 -1.58 19.30
N LEU A 68 -16.28 -1.09 19.47
CA LEU A 68 -15.13 -1.46 18.64
C LEU A 68 -14.34 -2.65 19.21
N ASP A 69 -14.69 -3.11 20.41
CA ASP A 69 -13.95 -4.12 21.16
C ASP A 69 -12.47 -3.73 21.38
N GLU A 70 -12.26 -2.46 21.75
CA GLU A 70 -10.95 -1.83 21.87
C GLU A 70 -10.78 -1.11 23.21
N ASP A 71 -9.54 -0.97 23.67
CA ASP A 71 -9.24 -0.18 24.86
C ASP A 71 -9.46 1.31 24.63
N GLU A 72 -10.04 2.01 25.62
CA GLU A 72 -10.18 3.48 25.59
C GLU A 72 -8.84 4.19 25.37
N SER A 73 -7.74 3.65 25.92
CA SER A 73 -6.41 4.23 25.77
C SER A 73 -5.91 4.16 24.33
N THR A 74 -6.23 3.07 23.63
CA THR A 74 -5.92 2.83 22.22
C THR A 74 -6.74 3.77 21.34
N LEU A 75 -8.04 3.83 21.59
CA LEU A 75 -8.95 4.73 20.87
C LEU A 75 -8.58 6.22 21.05
N ARG A 76 -8.17 6.64 22.27
CA ARG A 76 -7.64 7.99 22.52
C ARG A 76 -6.36 8.28 21.76
N ARG A 77 -5.45 7.31 21.59
CA ARG A 77 -4.24 7.50 20.79
C ARG A 77 -4.61 7.71 19.32
N TRP A 78 -5.52 6.90 18.80
CA TRP A 78 -5.97 6.96 17.40
C TRP A 78 -6.71 8.25 17.06
N VAL A 79 -7.64 8.71 17.91
CA VAL A 79 -8.33 9.98 17.70
C VAL A 79 -7.34 11.16 17.68
N ARG A 80 -6.32 11.11 18.56
CA ARG A 80 -5.28 12.15 18.60
C ARG A 80 -4.35 12.12 17.40
N SER A 81 -4.00 10.93 16.88
CA SER A 81 -3.20 10.85 15.65
C SER A 81 -4.00 11.33 14.44
N ALA A 82 -5.26 10.90 14.31
CA ALA A 82 -6.15 11.35 13.23
C ALA A 82 -6.33 12.88 13.22
N SER A 83 -6.38 13.52 14.40
CA SER A 83 -6.46 14.98 14.53
C SER A 83 -5.17 15.69 14.12
N ARG A 84 -3.99 15.07 14.29
CA ARG A 84 -2.71 15.63 13.83
C ARG A 84 -2.52 15.47 12.33
N ASP A 85 -2.86 14.30 11.80
CA ASP A 85 -2.77 14.00 10.37
C ASP A 85 -3.71 14.93 9.57
N GLY A 86 -4.90 15.24 10.10
CA GLY A 86 -5.81 16.24 9.53
C GLY A 86 -5.31 17.69 9.60
N MET A 87 -4.40 18.03 10.51
CA MET A 87 -3.76 19.36 10.56
C MET A 87 -2.63 19.44 9.51
N SER A 88 -1.81 18.40 9.40
CA SER A 88 -0.69 18.33 8.44
C SER A 88 -1.14 18.37 6.97
N SER A 89 -2.33 17.82 6.66
CA SER A 89 -2.89 17.87 5.30
C SER A 89 -3.38 19.27 4.92
N ARG A 90 -3.77 20.12 5.88
CA ARG A 90 -4.24 21.49 5.61
C ARG A 90 -3.09 22.48 5.41
N ASP A 91 -1.96 22.24 6.07
CA ASP A 91 -0.76 23.09 5.95
C ASP A 91 0.02 22.82 4.65
N SER A 92 -0.28 21.73 3.93
CA SER A 92 0.37 21.40 2.64
C SER A 92 -0.34 22.01 1.42
N GLU A 93 -1.50 22.65 1.61
CA GLU A 93 -2.29 23.31 0.55
C GLU A 93 -2.25 24.86 0.62
N ALA A 94 -1.47 25.43 1.55
CA ALA A 94 -1.30 26.88 1.76
C ALA A 94 0.10 27.36 1.33
#